data_AF-A0A6P1HHU5-F1
#
_entry.id   AF-A0A6P1HHU5-F1
#
_cell.length_a   1.000
_cell.length_b   1.000
_cell.length_c   1.000
_cell.angle_alpha   90.00
_cell.angle_beta   90.00
_cell.angle_gamma   90.00
#
_symmetry.space_group_name_H-M   'P 1'
#
loop_
_entity.id
_entity.type
_entity.pdbx_description
1 polymer ?
#
loop_
_entity_poly.entity_id
_entity_poly.type
_entity_poly.pdbx_seq_one_letter_code
_entity_poly.pdbx_strand_id
1 'polypeptide(L)' 'MLQQDNVVSMWRWMLYLVLLAIPLVNIITLFILAFGSQNQTVRNYGKASLILGAIAIVIGFLVAMTGTQL' A
#
# COMPACT_ATOMS: atom_id res chain seq x y z
N MET A 1 -8.40 20.72 13.22
CA MET A 1 -7.86 19.91 14.34
C MET A 1 -6.65 19.19 13.78
N LEU A 2 -5.42 19.57 14.14
CA LEU A 2 -4.24 18.80 13.73
C LEU A 2 -4.32 17.46 14.48
N GLN A 3 -4.60 16.36 13.79
CA GLN A 3 -4.51 15.03 14.40
C GLN A 3 -3.09 14.92 14.98
N GLN A 4 -2.95 14.79 16.30
CA GLN A 4 -1.68 14.40 16.88
C GLN A 4 -1.42 12.95 16.49
N ASP A 5 -0.67 12.77 15.40
CA ASP A 5 -0.25 11.44 14.97
C ASP A 5 0.78 10.91 15.97
N ASN A 6 0.30 10.08 16.90
CA ASN A 6 1.18 9.29 17.74
C ASN A 6 2.10 8.47 16.82
N VAL A 7 3.41 8.67 16.96
CA VAL A 7 4.41 7.96 16.17
C VAL A 7 4.15 6.46 16.28
N VAL A 8 4.04 5.81 15.13
CA VAL A 8 3.82 4.37 15.05
C VAL A 8 5.10 3.66 15.47
N SER A 9 5.00 2.78 16.47
CA SER A 9 6.16 2.02 16.94
C SER A 9 6.70 1.07 15.87
N MET A 10 8.00 0.78 15.96
CA MET A 10 8.68 -0.17 15.06
C MET A 10 7.98 -1.53 15.01
N TRP A 11 7.56 -2.07 16.15
CA TRP A 11 6.87 -3.37 16.22
C TRP A 11 5.51 -3.38 15.53
N ARG A 12 4.81 -2.24 15.52
CA ARG A 12 3.54 -2.12 14.79
C ARG A 12 3.79 -2.11 13.28
N TRP A 13 4.87 -1.49 12.82
CA TRP A 13 5.29 -1.61 11.42
C TRP A 13 5.69 -3.04 11.05
N MET A 14 6.39 -3.76 11.93
CA MET A 14 6.70 -5.18 11.71
C MET A 14 5.44 -6.01 11.44
N LEU A 15 4.37 -5.81 12.22
CA LEU A 15 3.08 -6.50 11.99
C LEU A 15 2.49 -6.17 10.61
N TYR A 16 2.49 -4.89 10.21
CA TYR A 16 2.02 -4.51 8.88
C TYR A 16 2.86 -5.18 7.78
N LEU A 17 4.18 -5.18 7.90
CA LEU A 17 5.06 -5.79 6.91
C LEU A 17 4.85 -7.30 6.76
N VAL A 18 4.57 -8.01 7.87
CA VAL A 18 4.22 -9.44 7.83
C VAL A 18 2.90 -9.68 7.08
N LEU A 19 1.88 -8.85 7.33
CA LEU A 19 0.60 -8.94 6.62
C LEU A 19 0.74 -8.63 5.12
N LEU A 20 1.57 -7.64 4.78
CA LEU A 20 1.83 -7.22 3.40
C LEU A 20 2.67 -8.24 2.61
N ALA A 21 3.43 -9.11 3.30
CA ALA A 21 4.20 -10.17 2.65
C ALA A 21 3.31 -11.29 2.08
N ILE A 22 2.08 -11.44 2.59
CA ILE A 22 1.14 -12.47 2.14
C ILE A 22 0.33 -11.91 0.96
N PRO A 23 0.42 -12.47 -0.27
CA PRO A 23 -0.10 -11.81 -1.49
C PRO A 23 -1.59 -11.41 -1.46
N LEU A 24 -2.48 -12.32 -1.04
CA LEU A 24 -3.92 -12.03 -0.99
C LEU A 24 -4.28 -11.09 0.18
N VAL A 25 -3.59 -11.23 1.31
CA VAL A 25 -3.81 -10.41 2.51
C VAL A 25 -3.24 -9.01 2.32
N ASN A 26 -2.19 -8.85 1.52
CA ASN A 26 -1.54 -7.59 1.20
C ASN A 26 -2.55 -6.56 0.69
N ILE A 27 -3.33 -6.92 -0.34
CA ILE A 27 -4.32 -6.02 -0.93
C ILE A 27 -5.33 -5.55 0.11
N ILE A 28 -5.92 -6.49 0.87
CA ILE A 28 -6.90 -6.18 1.93
C ILE A 28 -6.26 -5.29 3.00
N THR A 29 -5.04 -5.61 3.41
CA THR A 29 -4.27 -4.84 4.40
C THR A 29 -4.05 -3.41 3.92
N LEU A 30 -3.67 -3.21 2.66
CA LEU A 30 -3.50 -1.86 2.09
C LEU A 30 -4.78 -1.03 2.15
N PHE A 31 -5.95 -1.62 1.91
CA PHE A 31 -7.24 -0.92 2.09
C PHE A 31 -7.50 -0.58 3.56
N ILE A 32 -7.23 -1.51 4.48
CA ILE A 32 -7.37 -1.26 5.93
C ILE A 32 -6.43 -0.12 6.37
N LEU A 33 -5.18 -0.11 5.91
CA LEU A 33 -4.22 0.95 6.23
C LEU A 33 -4.69 2.29 5.62
N ALA A 34 -5.11 2.30 4.36
CA ALA A 34 -5.47 3.50 3.59
C ALA A 34 -6.79 4.18 4.04
N PHE A 35 -7.75 3.42 4.55
CA PHE A 35 -9.09 3.92 4.84
C PHE A 35 -9.57 3.63 6.28
N GLY A 36 -9.00 2.62 6.95
CA GLY A 36 -9.35 2.27 8.33
C GLY A 36 -8.42 2.86 9.41
N SER A 37 -7.23 3.36 9.04
CA SER A 37 -6.31 3.95 10.02
C SER A 37 -6.68 5.38 10.40
N GLN A 38 -6.69 5.65 11.70
CA GLN A 38 -6.79 7.01 12.26
C GLN A 38 -5.44 7.76 12.29
N ASN A 39 -4.32 7.04 12.17
CA ASN A 39 -2.99 7.64 12.07
C ASN A 39 -2.70 8.03 10.61
N GLN A 40 -2.34 9.30 10.38
CA GLN A 40 -2.14 9.86 9.05
C GLN A 40 -0.96 9.24 8.31
N THR A 41 0.16 8.93 8.98
CA THR A 41 1.33 8.31 8.34
C THR A 41 0.99 6.93 7.78
N VAL A 42 0.29 6.10 8.57
CA VAL A 42 -0.17 4.78 8.11
C VAL A 42 -1.17 4.91 6.97
N ARG A 43 -2.09 5.87 7.10
CA ARG A 43 -3.10 6.14 6.07
C ARG A 43 -2.47 6.56 4.75
N ASN A 44 -1.46 7.42 4.81
CA ASN A 44 -0.73 7.87 3.64
C ASN A 44 0.11 6.75 3.02
N TYR A 45 0.72 5.88 3.84
CA TYR A 45 1.41 4.69 3.36
C TYR A 45 0.47 3.76 2.56
N GLY A 46 -0.70 3.46 3.10
CA GLY A 46 -1.69 2.63 2.41
C GLY A 46 -2.14 3.26 1.09
N LYS A 47 -2.50 4.55 1.10
CA LYS A 47 -2.92 5.28 -0.11
C LYS A 47 -1.82 5.34 -1.18
N ALA A 48 -0.59 5.67 -0.78
CA ALA A 48 0.55 5.74 -1.70
C ALA A 48 0.85 4.37 -2.31
N SER A 49 0.81 3.30 -1.50
CA SER A 49 1.01 1.93 -1.98
C SER A 49 -0.06 1.50 -2.98
N LEU A 50 -1.33 1.83 -2.74
CA LEU A 50 -2.42 1.55 -3.69
C LEU A 50 -2.26 2.32 -5.01
N ILE A 51 -1.86 3.60 -4.94
CA ILE A 51 -1.59 4.42 -6.14
C ILE A 51 -0.42 3.81 -6.93
N LEU A 52 0.68 3.46 -6.26
CA LEU A 52 1.82 2.79 -6.91
C LEU A 52 1.44 1.44 -7.51
N GLY A 53 0.61 0.66 -6.83
CA GLY A 53 0.07 -0.59 -7.36
C GLY A 53 -0.76 -0.38 -8.63
N ALA A 54 -1.64 0.63 -8.65
CA ALA A 54 -2.41 0.98 -9.85
C ALA A 54 -1.50 1.42 -11.01
N ILE A 55 -0.48 2.24 -10.73
CA ILE A 55 0.52 2.66 -11.73
C ILE A 55 1.27 1.44 -12.28
N ALA A 56 1.73 0.53 -11.40
CA ALA A 56 2.44 -0.67 -11.81
C ALA A 56 1.58 -1.57 -12.71
N ILE A 57 0.29 -1.70 -12.41
CA ILE A 57 -0.67 -2.42 -13.25
C ILE A 57 -0.75 -1.76 -14.64
N VAL A 58 -0.95 -0.44 -14.71
CA VAL A 58 -1.03 0.28 -16.00
C VAL A 58 0.25 0.12 -16.81
N ILE A 59 1.42 0.30 -16.20
CA ILE A 59 2.72 0.13 -16.87
C ILE A 59 2.89 -1.31 -17.34
N GLY A 60 2.56 -2.30 -16.50
CA GLY A 60 2.64 -3.72 -16.84
C GLY A 60 1.77 -4.07 -18.06
N PHE A 61 0.55 -3.52 -18.13
CA PHE A 61 -0.31 -3.67 -19.31
C PHE A 61 0.30 -3.05 -20.57
N LEU A 62 0.83 -1.82 -20.49
CA LEU A 62 1.44 -1.15 -21.65
C LEU A 62 2.65 -1.93 -22.18
N VAL A 63 3.49 -2.45 -21.29
CA VAL A 63 4.65 -3.28 -21.65
C VAL A 63 4.19 -4.61 -22.25
N ALA A 64 3.18 -5.27 -21.69
CA ALA A 64 2.66 -6.51 -22.25
C ALA A 64 2.07 -6.32 -23.66
N MET A 65 1.41 -5.18 -23.93
CA MET A 65 0.82 -4.91 -25.25
C MET A 65 1.84 -4.49 -26.31
N THR A 66 2.90 -3.76 -25.93
CA THR A 66 3.90 -3.24 -26.88
C THR A 66 5.16 -4.09 -26.98
N GLY A 67 5.53 -4.82 -25.92
CA GLY A 67 6.76 -5.62 -25.81
C GLY A 67 6.63 -7.09 -26.19
N THR A 68 5.44 -7.58 -26.54
CA THR A 68 5.20 -8.98 -26.99
C THR A 68 5.40 -9.18 -28.50
N GLN A 69 5.96 -8.20 -29.20
CA GLN A 69 6.20 -8.22 -30.65
C GLN A 69 7.70 -8.38 -31.02
N LEU A 70 8.54 -8.85 -30.09
CA LEU A 70 9.97 -9.14 -30.28
C LEU A 70 10.23 -10.65 -30.26
#